data_AF-A0A1F7FDW4-F1
#
_entry.id   AF-A0A1F7FDW4-F1
#
_cell.length_a   1.000
_cell.length_b   1.000
_cell.length_c   1.000
_cell.angle_alpha   90.00
_cell.angle_beta   90.00
_cell.angle_gamma   90.00
#
_symmetry.space_group_name_H-M   'P 1'
#
loop_
_entity.id
_entity.type
_entity.pdbx_description
1 polymer ?
#
loop_
_entity_poly.entity_id
_entity_poly.type
_entity_poly.pdbx_seq_one_letter_code
_entity_poly.pdbx_strand_id
1 'polypeptide(L)'
;MESGQQQDGIRKRKHLSGEQRYQILEEVKRSPGKKGEILRREGLYTNDVQRYAEVAREASIRALSQMRPGKKKIREVPLEVFEAMKREHDKKEKALAEFTVEFMALKKKVNGE
;
A
#
# COMPACT_ATOMS: atom_id res chain seq x y z
N MET A 1 46.51 16.08 -1.62
CA MET A 1 45.96 16.15 -0.26
C MET A 1 44.71 17.00 -0.34
N GLU A 2 43.53 16.41 -0.28
CA GLU A 2 42.30 17.12 0.08
C GLU A 2 41.27 16.09 0.53
N SER A 3 41.49 15.59 1.75
CA SER A 3 40.52 14.85 2.53
C SER A 3 39.41 15.81 2.94
N GLY A 4 38.38 15.90 2.10
CA GLY A 4 37.14 16.61 2.40
C GLY A 4 36.49 16.01 3.64
N GLN A 5 36.61 16.72 4.76
CA GLN A 5 36.08 16.37 6.07
C GLN A 5 34.55 16.16 5.98
N GLN A 6 34.12 14.92 6.15
CA GLN A 6 32.71 14.55 6.26
C GLN A 6 32.25 14.87 7.69
N GLN A 7 31.53 15.98 7.84
CA GLN A 7 30.90 16.34 9.11
C GLN A 7 29.78 15.32 9.42
N ASP A 8 30.05 14.41 10.36
CA ASP A 8 29.09 13.51 11.01
C ASP A 8 28.14 14.29 11.93
N GLY A 9 27.33 15.17 11.35
CA GLY A 9 26.12 15.67 11.99
C GLY A 9 24.96 14.75 11.64
N ILE A 10 24.29 14.16 12.62
CA ILE A 10 23.05 13.38 12.44
C ILE A 10 22.06 14.26 11.65
N ARG A 11 21.96 14.03 10.33
CA ARG A 11 21.07 14.82 9.47
C ARG A 11 19.64 14.57 9.93
N LYS A 12 18.91 15.66 10.21
CA LYS A 12 17.50 15.58 10.61
C LYS A 12 16.73 14.79 9.56
N ARG A 13 15.92 13.83 10.02
CA ARG A 13 15.03 13.05 9.15
C ARG A 13 14.17 14.00 8.32
N LYS A 14 14.25 13.89 7.00
CA LYS A 14 13.44 14.67 6.07
C LYS A 14 12.14 13.93 5.75
N HIS A 15 11.07 14.68 5.54
CA HIS A 15 9.85 14.12 4.93
C HIS A 15 10.13 13.87 3.45
N LEU A 16 10.38 12.62 3.09
CA LEU A 16 10.59 12.20 1.71
C LEU A 16 9.27 11.84 1.04
N SER A 17 9.05 12.37 -0.17
CA SER A 17 7.94 11.98 -1.05
C SER A 17 8.09 10.53 -1.53
N GLY A 18 7.01 9.94 -2.05
CA GLY A 18 7.06 8.58 -2.61
C GLY A 18 8.06 8.45 -3.76
N GLU A 19 8.15 9.47 -4.62
CA GLU A 19 9.09 9.54 -5.74
C GLU A 19 10.55 9.57 -5.26
N GLN A 20 10.86 10.41 -4.26
CA GLN A 20 12.21 10.50 -3.69
C GLN A 20 12.65 9.17 -3.08
N ARG A 21 11.76 8.47 -2.37
CA ARG A 21 12.05 7.13 -1.82
C ARG A 21 12.38 6.12 -2.92
N TYR A 22 11.66 6.17 -4.04
CA TYR A 22 11.90 5.30 -5.19
C TYR A 22 13.23 5.62 -5.89
N GLN A 23 13.56 6.90 -6.07
CA GLN A 23 14.85 7.33 -6.63
C GLN A 23 16.03 6.84 -5.80
N ILE A 24 15.95 6.95 -4.47
CA ILE A 24 16.98 6.44 -3.55
C ILE A 24 17.13 4.93 -3.69
N LEU A 25 16.02 4.19 -3.80
CA LEU A 25 16.05 2.74 -4.02
C LEU A 25 16.79 2.39 -5.34
N GLU A 26 16.50 3.09 -6.43
CA GLU A 26 17.18 2.89 -7.72
C GLU A 26 18.66 3.24 -7.67
N GLU A 27 19.03 4.33 -6.96
CA GLU A 27 20.42 4.71 -6.77
C GLU A 27 21.22 3.65 -5.98
N VAL A 28 20.62 3.10 -4.93
CA VAL A 28 21.22 2.01 -4.15
C VAL A 28 21.39 0.74 -5.00
N LYS A 29 20.42 0.40 -5.86
CA LYS A 29 20.53 -0.74 -6.78
C LYS A 29 21.62 -0.53 -7.82
N ARG A 30 21.73 0.68 -8.38
CA ARG A 30 22.72 1.04 -9.41
C ARG A 30 24.14 1.08 -8.85
N SER A 31 24.31 1.43 -7.57
CA SER A 31 25.62 1.60 -6.95
C SER A 31 25.69 0.91 -5.59
N PRO A 32 25.72 -0.44 -5.55
CA PRO A 32 25.72 -1.20 -4.30
C PRO A 32 26.91 -0.88 -3.39
N GLY A 33 28.08 -0.57 -3.97
CA GLY A 33 29.28 -0.17 -3.23
C GLY A 33 29.18 1.19 -2.52
N LYS A 34 28.22 2.04 -2.89
CA LYS A 34 27.98 3.37 -2.28
C LYS A 34 26.76 3.41 -1.37
N LYS A 35 26.15 2.26 -1.06
CA LYS A 35 24.95 2.16 -0.23
C LYS A 35 25.07 2.94 1.09
N GLY A 36 26.18 2.79 1.81
CA GLY A 36 26.39 3.48 3.09
C GLY A 36 26.52 5.00 2.97
N GLU A 37 27.07 5.50 1.86
CA GLU A 37 27.15 6.94 1.57
C GLU A 37 25.77 7.53 1.26
N ILE A 38 24.99 6.84 0.41
CA ILE A 38 23.63 7.25 0.02
C ILE A 38 22.72 7.29 1.25
N LEU A 39 22.77 6.26 2.10
CA LEU A 39 21.99 6.19 3.34
C LEU A 39 22.31 7.35 4.29
N ARG A 40 23.60 7.67 4.49
CA ARG A 40 24.03 8.80 5.32
C ARG A 40 23.63 10.15 4.71
N ARG A 41 23.68 10.27 3.38
CA ARG A 41 23.28 11.48 2.66
C ARG A 41 21.81 11.82 2.92
N GLU A 42 20.95 10.81 2.87
CA GLU A 42 19.50 10.94 3.00
C GLU A 42 18.97 10.79 4.44
N GLY A 43 19.82 10.38 5.38
CA GLY A 43 19.43 10.14 6.78
C GLY A 43 18.54 8.90 6.95
N LEU A 44 18.81 7.85 6.18
CA LEU A 44 18.04 6.60 6.13
C LEU A 44 18.83 5.43 6.73
N TYR A 45 18.11 4.44 7.26
CA TYR A 45 18.70 3.19 7.69
C TYR A 45 18.57 2.11 6.61
N THR A 46 19.38 1.05 6.72
CA THR A 46 19.29 -0.11 5.83
C THR A 46 17.88 -0.71 5.79
N ASN A 47 17.20 -0.76 6.94
CA ASN A 47 15.83 -1.26 7.04
C ASN A 47 14.82 -0.41 6.27
N ASP A 48 15.04 0.91 6.15
CA ASP A 48 14.15 1.79 5.41
C ASP A 48 14.21 1.49 3.91
N VAL A 49 15.41 1.29 3.37
CA VAL A 49 15.60 0.93 1.95
C VAL A 49 15.05 -0.46 1.64
N GLN A 50 15.15 -1.41 2.58
CA GLN A 50 14.51 -2.71 2.45
C GLN A 50 12.98 -2.59 2.36
N ARG A 51 12.37 -1.79 3.25
CA ARG A 51 10.93 -1.48 3.18
C ARG A 51 10.54 -0.83 1.86
N TYR A 52 11.33 0.11 1.35
CA TYR A 52 11.07 0.73 0.04
C TYR A 52 11.10 -0.31 -1.07
N ALA A 53 12.05 -1.25 -1.04
CA ALA A 53 12.15 -2.33 -2.02
C ALA A 53 10.93 -3.26 -1.97
N GLU A 54 10.44 -3.60 -0.77
CA GLU A 54 9.26 -4.42 -0.58
C GLU A 54 7.99 -3.76 -1.12
N VAL A 55 7.73 -2.53 -0.70
CA VAL A 55 6.56 -1.77 -1.15
C VAL A 55 6.61 -1.53 -2.66
N ALA A 56 7.77 -1.15 -3.20
CA ALA A 56 7.93 -0.95 -4.64
C ALA A 56 7.68 -2.25 -5.42
N ARG A 57 8.15 -3.39 -4.92
CA ARG A 57 7.93 -4.70 -5.56
C ARG A 57 6.46 -5.08 -5.54
N GLU A 58 5.80 -5.01 -4.39
CA GLU A 58 4.38 -5.36 -4.25
C GLU A 58 3.51 -4.47 -5.13
N ALA A 59 3.72 -3.15 -5.09
CA ALA A 59 3.01 -2.19 -5.92
C ALA A 59 3.24 -2.45 -7.41
N SER A 60 4.47 -2.78 -7.81
CA SER A 60 4.81 -3.10 -9.21
C SER A 60 4.12 -4.38 -9.66
N ILE A 61 4.14 -5.46 -8.86
CA ILE A 61 3.45 -6.71 -9.18
C ILE A 61 1.95 -6.46 -9.31
N ARG A 62 1.35 -5.72 -8.38
CA ARG A 62 -0.07 -5.34 -8.44
C ARG A 62 -0.37 -4.53 -9.69
N ALA A 63 0.42 -3.50 -10.00
CA ALA A 63 0.22 -2.68 -11.18
C ALA A 63 0.35 -3.49 -12.47
N LEU A 64 1.41 -4.30 -12.60
CA LEU A 64 1.66 -5.13 -13.77
C LEU A 64 0.60 -6.22 -13.95
N SER A 65 0.12 -6.85 -12.87
CA SER A 65 -0.98 -7.83 -12.96
C SER A 65 -2.30 -7.21 -13.42
N GLN A 66 -2.54 -5.93 -13.08
CA GLN A 66 -3.70 -5.17 -13.55
C GLN A 66 -3.53 -4.66 -14.99
N MET A 67 -2.28 -4.48 -15.45
CA MET A 67 -1.95 -4.12 -16.82
C MET A 67 -2.18 -5.31 -17.75
N ARG A 68 -3.44 -5.54 -18.13
CA ARG A 68 -3.75 -6.43 -19.25
C ARG A 68 -3.45 -5.72 -20.58
N PRO A 69 -2.68 -6.34 -21.49
CA PRO A 69 -2.60 -5.87 -22.88
C PRO A 69 -4.01 -5.83 -23.49
N GLY A 70 -4.36 -4.72 -24.15
CA GLY A 70 -5.68 -4.51 -24.75
C GLY A 70 -6.37 -3.22 -24.28
N LYS A 71 -7.67 -3.10 -24.57
CA LYS A 71 -8.45 -1.89 -24.22
C LYS A 71 -8.39 -1.66 -22.70
N LYS A 72 -8.05 -0.43 -22.29
CA LYS A 72 -8.07 -0.01 -20.89
C LYS A 72 -9.42 -0.40 -20.29
N LYS A 73 -9.42 -1.17 -19.19
CA LYS A 73 -10.65 -1.39 -18.42
C LYS A 73 -11.14 -0.02 -17.97
N ILE A 74 -12.34 0.35 -18.39
CA ILE A 74 -13.02 1.54 -17.90
C ILE A 74 -13.19 1.33 -16.39
N ARG A 75 -12.50 2.15 -15.58
CA ARG A 75 -12.56 2.11 -14.12
C ARG A 75 -13.76 2.87 -13.57
N GLU A 76 -14.36 3.70 -14.42
CA GLU A 76 -15.54 4.49 -14.11
C GLU A 76 -16.78 3.67 -14.46
N VAL A 77 -17.67 3.53 -13.50
CA VAL A 77 -18.96 2.83 -13.68
C VAL A 77 -20.01 3.91 -13.89
N PRO A 78 -20.94 3.75 -14.85
CA PRO A 78 -22.05 4.70 -15.00
C PRO A 78 -22.80 4.87 -13.67
N LEU A 79 -23.20 6.10 -13.35
CA LEU A 79 -23.81 6.43 -12.06
C LEU A 79 -25.03 5.55 -11.76
N GLU A 80 -25.86 5.28 -12.78
CA GLU A 80 -27.04 4.43 -12.66
C GLU A 80 -26.70 2.99 -12.21
N VAL A 81 -25.62 2.42 -12.77
CA VAL A 81 -25.15 1.08 -12.40
C VAL A 81 -24.60 1.07 -10.98
N PHE A 82 -23.88 2.13 -10.58
CA PHE A 82 -23.40 2.29 -9.22
C PHE A 82 -24.55 2.39 -8.21
N GLU A 83 -25.56 3.20 -8.49
CA GLU A 83 -26.73 3.33 -7.63
C GLU A 83 -27.54 2.04 -7.54
N ALA A 84 -27.73 1.33 -8.65
CA ALA A 84 -28.41 0.04 -8.65
C ALA A 84 -27.66 -0.97 -7.77
N MET A 85 -26.33 -1.06 -7.91
CA MET A 85 -25.49 -1.93 -7.10
C MET A 85 -25.52 -1.55 -5.62
N LYS A 86 -25.54 -0.25 -5.31
CA LYS A 86 -25.68 0.26 -3.94
C LYS A 86 -27.03 -0.13 -3.32
N ARG A 87 -28.13 0.04 -4.05
CA ARG A 87 -29.46 -0.38 -3.57
C ARG A 87 -29.54 -1.89 -3.35
N GLU A 88 -28.91 -2.68 -4.21
CA GLU A 88 -28.84 -4.14 -4.04
C GLU A 88 -28.03 -4.51 -2.80
N HIS A 89 -26.88 -3.84 -2.58
CA HIS A 89 -26.06 -4.01 -1.39
C HIS A 89 -26.85 -3.71 -0.11
N ASP A 90 -27.54 -2.56 -0.05
CA ASP A 90 -28.35 -2.16 1.10
C ASP A 90 -29.48 -3.17 1.40
N LYS A 91 -30.09 -3.75 0.35
CA LYS A 91 -31.11 -4.80 0.51
C LYS A 91 -30.49 -6.07 1.11
N LYS A 92 -29.32 -6.48 0.62
CA LYS A 92 -28.62 -7.66 1.11
C LYS A 92 -28.19 -7.49 2.56
N GLU A 93 -27.65 -6.33 2.93
CA GLU A 93 -27.27 -6.05 4.33
C GLU A 93 -28.46 -6.12 5.28
N LYS A 94 -29.61 -5.55 4.90
CA LYS A 94 -30.84 -5.63 5.71
C LYS A 94 -31.30 -7.06 5.91
N ALA A 95 -31.37 -7.85 4.84
CA ALA A 95 -31.75 -9.26 4.91
C ALA A 95 -30.78 -10.07 5.78
N LEU A 96 -29.47 -9.76 5.71
CA LEU A 96 -28.44 -10.40 6.55
C LEU A 96 -28.63 -10.05 8.03
N ALA A 97 -28.97 -8.81 8.35
CA ALA A 97 -29.26 -8.38 9.71
C ALA A 97 -30.52 -9.07 10.27
N GLU A 98 -31.60 -9.12 9.49
CA GLU A 98 -32.84 -9.84 9.85
C GLU A 98 -32.55 -11.32 10.12
N PHE A 99 -31.85 -11.99 9.22
CA PHE A 99 -31.46 -13.40 9.38
C PHE A 99 -30.59 -13.61 10.63
N THR A 100 -29.70 -12.67 10.94
CA THR A 100 -28.85 -12.75 12.14
C THR A 100 -29.69 -12.68 13.42
N VAL A 101 -30.69 -11.80 13.47
CA VAL A 101 -31.62 -11.70 14.61
C VAL A 101 -32.41 -13.00 14.77
N GLU A 102 -32.98 -13.52 13.69
CA GLU A 102 -33.72 -14.79 13.70
C GLU A 102 -32.82 -15.95 14.14
N PHE A 103 -31.61 -16.03 13.61
CA PHE A 103 -30.62 -17.03 13.98
C PHE A 103 -30.26 -16.96 15.47
N MET A 104 -30.06 -15.76 16.02
CA MET A 104 -29.80 -15.57 17.45
C MET A 104 -30.99 -15.99 18.32
N ALA A 105 -32.21 -15.64 17.92
CA ALA A 105 -33.42 -16.04 18.62
C ALA A 105 -33.59 -17.58 18.62
N LEU A 106 -33.35 -18.22 17.47
CA LEU A 106 -33.39 -19.67 17.34
C LEU A 106 -32.29 -20.34 18.18
N LYS A 107 -31.06 -19.82 18.12
CA LYS A 107 -29.93 -20.33 18.92
C LYS A 107 -30.22 -20.27 20.42
N LYS A 108 -30.81 -19.17 20.91
CA LYS A 108 -31.23 -19.06 22.32
C LYS A 108 -32.26 -20.13 22.68
N LYS A 109 -33.27 -20.33 21.82
CA LYS A 109 -34.33 -21.33 22.03
C LYS A 109 -33.80 -22.76 22.01
N VAL A 110 -32.82 -23.07 21.14
CA VAL A 110 -32.24 -24.41 21.02
C VAL A 110 -31.24 -24.72 22.13
N ASN A 111 -30.50 -23.72 22.61
CA ASN A 111 -29.45 -23.91 23.62
C ASN A 111 -29.93 -23.76 25.07
N GLY A 112 -31.22 -23.49 25.32
CA GLY A 112 -31.84 -23.66 26.64
C GLY A 112 -31.35 -22.73 27.75
N GLU A 113 -31.35 -21.41 27.51
CA GLU A 113 -31.53 -20.39 28.56
C GLU A 113 -32.83 -19.61 28.37
#